data_AF-A0A9X3J7T2-F1
#
_entry.id   AF-A0A9X3J7T2-F1
#
_cell.length_a   1.000
_cell.length_b   1.000
_cell.length_c   1.000
_cell.angle_alpha   90.00
_cell.angle_beta   90.00
_cell.angle_gamma   90.00
#
_symmetry.space_group_name_H-M   'P 1'
#
loop_
_entity.id
_entity.type
_entity.pdbx_description
1 polymer ?
#
loop_
_entity_poly.entity_id
_entity_poly.type
_entity_poly.pdbx_seq_one_letter_code
_entity_poly.pdbx_strand_id
1 'polypeptide(L)'
;MESKGCIWKSNKINDTLWAKPVFVDSLDLSSRNGVSDWSITADLTLFYVQNGDIRTARIQNDGIVRGEKITGLKDFKTRHVGVSPGGDYLICDGFIEGINNAWVDNFISFRKAENSWTYPVHLDSTINTKTAGNYFPRISPNGEVFFFSRQDSTNRSDIYWISTKVLEKYKNEL
;
A
#
# COMPACT_ATOMS: atom_id res chain seq x y z
N MET A 1 -21.72 -11.15 -3.45
CA MET A 1 -20.68 -11.81 -2.63
C MET A 1 -19.64 -10.75 -2.32
N GLU A 2 -19.52 -10.35 -1.06
CA GLU A 2 -18.46 -9.42 -0.66
C GLU A 2 -17.10 -10.12 -0.79
N SER A 3 -16.12 -9.42 -1.38
CA SER A 3 -14.74 -9.89 -1.52
C SER A 3 -14.17 -10.16 -0.12
N LYS A 4 -13.69 -11.37 0.18
CA LYS A 4 -13.05 -11.70 1.46
C LYS A 4 -11.53 -11.53 1.46
N GLY A 5 -10.98 -10.85 0.45
CA GLY A 5 -9.52 -10.80 0.24
C GLY A 5 -8.91 -12.20 0.13
N CYS A 6 -9.49 -13.06 -0.71
CA CYS A 6 -9.02 -14.43 -0.89
C CYS A 6 -7.64 -14.45 -1.57
N ILE A 7 -6.73 -15.25 -1.02
CA ILE A 7 -5.42 -15.52 -1.58
C ILE A 7 -5.47 -16.85 -2.33
N TRP A 8 -5.00 -16.80 -3.56
CA TRP A 8 -4.86 -17.93 -4.46
C TRP A 8 -3.41 -18.00 -4.92
N LYS A 9 -2.90 -19.21 -5.16
CA LYS A 9 -1.56 -19.42 -5.72
C LYS A 9 -1.60 -20.30 -6.94
N SER A 10 -0.67 -20.08 -7.86
CA SER A 10 -0.41 -20.99 -8.97
C SER A 10 1.10 -21.12 -9.16
N ASN A 11 1.55 -22.32 -9.49
CA ASN A 11 2.95 -22.60 -9.79
C ASN A 11 3.18 -22.53 -11.30
N LYS A 12 4.28 -21.91 -11.70
CA LYS A 12 4.74 -21.88 -13.10
C LYS A 12 5.20 -23.30 -13.47
N ILE A 13 4.66 -23.85 -14.55
CA ILE A 13 5.04 -25.18 -15.06
C ILE A 13 6.21 -25.03 -16.05
N ASN A 14 6.12 -24.02 -16.92
CA ASN A 14 7.17 -23.62 -17.86
C ASN A 14 6.95 -22.14 -18.28
N ASP A 15 7.70 -21.64 -19.26
CA ASP A 15 7.66 -20.23 -19.66
C ASP A 15 6.33 -19.69 -20.17
N THR A 16 5.44 -20.55 -20.64
CA THR A 16 4.13 -20.14 -21.17
C THR A 16 2.96 -20.73 -20.40
N LEU A 17 3.21 -21.64 -19.46
CA LEU A 17 2.16 -22.41 -18.79
C LEU A 17 2.24 -22.30 -17.26
N TRP A 18 1.07 -22.08 -16.66
CA TRP A 18 0.85 -22.07 -15.22
C TRP A 18 -0.14 -23.16 -14.83
N ALA A 19 0.02 -23.72 -13.63
CA ALA A 19 -0.95 -24.65 -13.06
C ALA A 19 -2.30 -23.95 -12.78
N LYS A 20 -3.37 -24.72 -12.59
CA LYS A 20 -4.64 -24.16 -12.13
C LYS A 20 -4.44 -23.51 -10.75
N PRO A 21 -4.91 -22.27 -10.52
CA PRO A 21 -4.82 -21.66 -9.21
C PRO A 21 -5.53 -22.48 -8.14
N VAL A 22 -4.89 -22.62 -6.99
CA VAL A 22 -5.46 -23.27 -5.79
C VAL A 22 -5.72 -22.22 -4.73
N PHE A 23 -6.84 -22.35 -4.03
CA PHE A 23 -7.16 -21.50 -2.88
C PHE A 23 -6.15 -21.76 -1.77
N VAL A 24 -5.65 -20.68 -1.16
CA VAL A 24 -4.71 -20.75 -0.04
C VAL A 24 -5.42 -20.40 1.25
N ASP A 25 -5.93 -19.18 1.36
CA ASP A 25 -6.59 -18.67 2.55
C ASP A 25 -7.35 -17.36 2.24
N SER A 26 -7.99 -16.74 3.23
CA SER A 26 -8.70 -15.47 3.11
C SER A 26 -8.24 -14.46 4.17
N LEU A 27 -7.89 -13.24 3.76
CA LEU A 27 -7.42 -12.21 4.68
C LEU A 27 -8.52 -11.60 5.55
N ASP A 28 -9.77 -11.66 5.08
CA ASP A 28 -10.95 -11.21 5.83
C ASP A 28 -11.81 -12.40 6.29
N LEU A 29 -11.79 -12.65 7.60
CA LEU A 29 -12.67 -13.65 8.23
C LEU A 29 -14.04 -13.10 8.58
N SER A 30 -14.22 -11.77 8.53
CA SER A 30 -15.49 -11.11 8.77
C SER A 30 -16.27 -10.99 7.45
N SER A 31 -17.60 -10.96 7.52
CA SER A 31 -18.46 -10.98 6.34
C SER A 31 -18.89 -9.58 5.91
N ARG A 32 -18.16 -8.52 6.29
CA ARG A 32 -18.69 -7.15 6.18
C ARG A 32 -17.85 -6.17 5.39
N ASN A 33 -16.54 -6.37 5.21
CA ASN A 33 -15.71 -5.39 4.48
C ASN A 33 -14.36 -6.00 4.05
N GLY A 34 -14.27 -6.32 2.76
CA GLY A 34 -13.11 -6.93 2.13
C GLY A 34 -11.81 -6.13 2.17
N VAL A 35 -10.78 -6.73 1.62
CA VAL A 35 -9.48 -6.08 1.39
C VAL A 35 -9.58 -5.14 0.19
N SER A 36 -9.27 -3.85 0.40
CA SER A 36 -9.37 -2.84 -0.66
C SER A 36 -8.10 -2.71 -1.50
N ASP A 37 -6.93 -2.95 -0.90
CA ASP A 37 -5.64 -2.94 -1.59
C ASP A 37 -4.59 -3.73 -0.81
N TRP A 38 -3.46 -3.99 -1.48
CA TRP A 38 -2.31 -4.66 -0.90
C TRP A 38 -0.99 -4.25 -1.55
N SER A 39 0.09 -4.45 -0.82
CA SER A 39 1.47 -4.32 -1.27
C SER A 39 2.35 -5.33 -0.53
N ILE A 40 3.50 -5.71 -1.09
CA ILE A 40 4.33 -6.78 -0.56
C ILE A 40 5.81 -6.39 -0.57
N THR A 41 6.51 -6.75 0.50
CA THR A 41 7.96 -6.63 0.62
C THR A 41 8.69 -7.76 -0.11
N ALA A 42 10.00 -7.63 -0.27
CA ALA A 42 10.85 -8.67 -0.87
C ALA A 42 10.88 -9.96 -0.03
N ASP A 43 10.69 -9.87 1.29
CA ASP A 43 10.61 -11.01 2.21
C ASP A 43 9.20 -11.63 2.32
N LEU A 44 8.31 -11.25 1.39
CA LEU A 44 6.93 -11.74 1.27
C LEU A 44 6.02 -11.38 2.46
N THR A 45 6.33 -10.27 3.14
CA THR A 45 5.41 -9.62 4.08
C THR A 45 4.41 -8.76 3.29
N LEU A 46 3.17 -9.21 3.28
CA LEU A 46 2.02 -8.51 2.72
C LEU A 46 1.53 -7.44 3.70
N PHE A 47 1.37 -6.22 3.21
CA PHE A 47 0.61 -5.14 3.81
C PHE A 47 -0.70 -5.01 3.06
N TYR A 48 -1.83 -5.04 3.76
CA TYR A 48 -3.14 -4.98 3.12
C TYR A 48 -4.09 -4.06 3.89
N VAL A 49 -5.00 -3.43 3.16
CA VAL A 49 -5.95 -2.46 3.70
C VAL A 49 -7.29 -3.15 3.97
N GLN A 50 -7.77 -3.04 5.22
CA GLN A 50 -9.06 -3.54 5.67
C GLN A 50 -9.74 -2.48 6.54
N ASN A 51 -10.95 -2.04 6.18
CA ASN A 51 -11.67 -0.97 6.90
C ASN A 51 -10.83 0.32 7.07
N GLY A 52 -10.01 0.61 6.06
CA GLY A 52 -9.07 1.73 6.03
C GLY A 52 -7.86 1.59 6.96
N ASP A 53 -7.77 0.52 7.74
CA ASP A 53 -6.58 0.18 8.51
C ASP A 53 -5.62 -0.69 7.70
N ILE A 54 -4.33 -0.55 7.97
CA ILE A 54 -3.30 -1.40 7.36
C ILE A 54 -2.99 -2.56 8.32
N ARG A 55 -2.99 -3.77 7.78
CA ARG A 55 -2.67 -5.02 8.48
C ARG A 55 -1.59 -5.78 7.74
N THR A 56 -0.98 -6.73 8.42
CA THR A 56 0.10 -7.53 7.85
C THR A 56 -0.27 -9.00 7.74
N ALA A 57 0.33 -9.71 6.79
CA ALA A 57 0.38 -11.15 6.72
C ALA A 57 1.70 -11.56 6.06
N ARG A 58 2.29 -12.68 6.41
CA ARG A 58 3.52 -13.18 5.76
C ARG A 58 3.22 -14.45 5.01
N ILE A 59 3.54 -14.48 3.71
CA ILE A 59 3.46 -15.70 2.91
C ILE A 59 4.62 -16.61 3.33
N GLN A 60 4.30 -17.82 3.73
CA GLN A 60 5.29 -18.80 4.20
C GLN A 60 4.90 -20.19 3.72
N ASN A 61 5.87 -20.92 3.18
CA ASN A 61 5.66 -22.23 2.56
C ASN A 61 4.51 -22.16 1.54
N ASP A 62 3.49 -23.00 1.75
CA ASP A 62 2.30 -23.12 0.92
C ASP A 62 1.10 -22.31 1.42
N GLY A 63 1.27 -21.50 2.47
CA GLY A 63 0.21 -20.80 3.19
C GLY A 63 0.52 -19.35 3.57
N ILE A 64 -0.26 -18.82 4.52
CA ILE A 64 -0.06 -17.48 5.07
C ILE A 64 -0.05 -17.53 6.60
N VAL A 65 0.70 -16.61 7.21
CA VAL A 65 0.62 -16.32 8.65
C VAL A 65 0.11 -14.89 8.79
N ARG A 66 -1.12 -14.72 9.32
CA ARG A 66 -1.69 -13.39 9.55
C ARG A 66 -0.92 -12.69 10.67
N GLY A 67 -0.56 -11.44 10.42
CA GLY A 67 -0.03 -10.53 11.42
C GLY A 67 -1.12 -9.62 11.99
N GLU A 68 -0.69 -8.62 12.73
CA GLU A 68 -1.59 -7.66 13.37
C GLU A 68 -1.82 -6.42 12.50
N LYS A 69 -2.78 -5.59 12.94
CA LYS A 69 -2.91 -4.21 12.47
C LYS A 69 -1.65 -3.45 12.87
N ILE A 70 -1.07 -2.69 11.95
CA ILE A 70 0.09 -1.86 12.26
C ILE A 70 -0.32 -0.65 13.12
N THR A 71 0.58 -0.17 13.96
CA THR A 71 0.32 0.93 14.90
C THR A 71 1.08 2.20 14.51
N GLY A 72 0.75 3.33 15.14
CA GLY A 72 1.46 4.61 14.96
C GLY A 72 0.89 5.56 13.91
N LEU A 73 -0.08 5.11 13.09
CA LEU A 73 -0.73 5.94 12.07
C LEU A 73 -1.78 6.93 12.60
N LYS A 74 -2.09 6.90 13.91
CA LYS A 74 -3.04 7.77 14.65
C LYS A 74 -4.26 8.24 13.83
N ASP A 75 -5.31 7.42 13.80
CA ASP A 75 -6.59 7.68 13.12
C ASP A 75 -6.52 7.92 11.60
N PHE A 76 -5.34 7.86 10.98
CA PHE A 76 -5.20 7.90 9.53
C PHE A 76 -5.82 6.66 8.91
N LYS A 77 -6.69 6.90 7.91
CA LYS A 77 -7.34 5.87 7.11
C LYS A 77 -6.92 6.00 5.66
N THR A 78 -6.69 4.87 5.01
CA THR A 78 -6.26 4.82 3.61
C THR A 78 -7.10 3.84 2.81
N ARG A 79 -7.09 3.93 1.48
CA ARG A 79 -7.67 2.91 0.60
C ARG A 79 -6.60 2.07 -0.07
N HIS A 80 -5.44 2.66 -0.32
CA HIS A 80 -4.34 2.03 -1.07
C HIS A 80 -3.01 2.22 -0.35
N VAL A 81 -2.21 1.14 -0.35
CA VAL A 81 -0.92 1.10 0.34
C VAL A 81 0.16 0.63 -0.64
N GLY A 82 1.33 1.26 -0.56
CA GLY A 82 2.56 0.83 -1.22
C GLY A 82 3.65 0.68 -0.18
N VAL A 83 4.27 -0.50 -0.07
CA VAL A 83 5.41 -0.73 0.83
C VAL A 83 6.71 -0.75 0.03
N SER A 84 7.77 -0.18 0.60
CA SER A 84 9.13 -0.36 0.07
C SER A 84 9.57 -1.83 0.10
N PRO A 85 10.48 -2.28 -0.78
CA PRO A 85 10.92 -3.68 -0.81
C PRO A 85 11.50 -4.19 0.51
N GLY A 86 12.24 -3.35 1.24
CA GLY A 86 12.80 -3.66 2.56
C GLY A 86 11.79 -3.56 3.72
N GLY A 87 10.60 -2.99 3.48
CA GLY A 87 9.62 -2.75 4.54
C GLY A 87 9.93 -1.56 5.44
N ASP A 88 10.78 -0.63 5.00
CA ASP A 88 11.25 0.51 5.81
C ASP A 88 10.31 1.73 5.78
N TYR A 89 9.54 1.88 4.71
CA TYR A 89 8.52 2.92 4.58
C TYR A 89 7.27 2.43 3.83
N LEU A 90 6.15 3.08 4.11
CA LEU A 90 4.86 2.97 3.44
C LEU A 90 4.54 4.29 2.74
N ILE A 91 3.89 4.21 1.59
CA ILE A 91 3.16 5.32 0.99
C ILE A 91 1.69 4.94 0.97
N CYS A 92 0.86 5.86 1.42
CA CYS A 92 -0.59 5.68 1.50
C CYS A 92 -1.28 6.84 0.80
N ASP A 93 -2.40 6.54 0.16
CA ASP A 93 -3.32 7.60 -0.23
C ASP A 93 -4.23 7.98 0.95
N GLY A 94 -4.57 9.26 1.07
CA GLY A 94 -5.35 9.72 2.21
C GLY A 94 -5.92 11.11 2.04
N PHE A 95 -6.84 11.42 2.96
CA PHE A 95 -7.40 12.74 3.12
C PHE A 95 -7.40 13.12 4.60
N ILE A 96 -6.74 14.21 4.94
CA ILE A 96 -6.73 14.83 6.26
C ILE A 96 -7.27 16.25 6.12
N GLU A 97 -8.36 16.54 6.84
CA GLU A 97 -8.96 17.87 6.87
C GLU A 97 -7.95 18.93 7.33
N GLY A 98 -7.89 20.06 6.63
CA GLY A 98 -6.93 21.13 6.90
C GLY A 98 -5.52 20.91 6.33
N ILE A 99 -5.21 19.72 5.82
CA ILE A 99 -3.95 19.43 5.10
C ILE A 99 -4.20 19.33 3.58
N ASN A 100 -5.19 18.53 3.18
CA ASN A 100 -5.52 18.31 1.77
C ASN A 100 -6.31 19.48 1.17
N ASN A 101 -6.16 19.69 -0.14
CA ASN A 101 -6.91 20.68 -0.92
C ASN A 101 -8.07 20.02 -1.71
N ALA A 102 -9.00 19.36 -1.01
CA ALA A 102 -10.14 18.60 -1.56
C ALA A 102 -9.81 17.31 -2.34
N TRP A 103 -8.55 17.08 -2.70
CA TRP A 103 -8.10 15.87 -3.39
C TRP A 103 -7.44 14.88 -2.43
N VAL A 104 -7.48 13.60 -2.78
CA VAL A 104 -6.70 12.56 -2.11
C VAL A 104 -5.23 12.75 -2.45
N ASP A 105 -4.38 12.77 -1.44
CA ASP A 105 -2.95 12.98 -1.59
C ASP A 105 -2.16 11.76 -1.12
N ASN A 106 -0.90 11.67 -1.55
CA ASN A 106 0.04 10.70 -1.02
C ASN A 106 0.66 11.19 0.29
N PHE A 107 0.79 10.27 1.22
CA PHE A 107 1.48 10.44 2.50
C PHE A 107 2.54 9.35 2.66
N ILE A 108 3.65 9.65 3.33
CA ILE A 108 4.71 8.69 3.65
C ILE A 108 4.76 8.42 5.15
N SER A 109 4.97 7.17 5.53
CA SER A 109 5.19 6.77 6.92
C SER A 109 6.40 5.83 6.99
N PHE A 110 7.24 6.00 8.01
CA PHE A 110 8.46 5.22 8.19
C PHE A 110 8.29 4.22 9.33
N ARG A 111 8.93 3.07 9.17
CA ARG A 111 8.92 2.01 10.17
C ARG A 111 9.69 2.44 11.41
N LYS A 112 9.12 2.19 12.58
CA LYS A 112 9.75 2.29 13.91
C LYS A 112 9.98 0.88 14.47
N ALA A 113 10.51 0.80 15.69
CA ALA A 113 10.61 -0.46 16.41
C ALA A 113 9.23 -1.13 16.60
N GLU A 114 9.24 -2.45 16.84
CA GLU A 114 8.06 -3.22 17.29
C GLU A 114 6.81 -3.11 16.38
N ASN A 115 6.99 -3.06 15.06
CA ASN A 115 5.90 -2.93 14.06
C ASN A 115 5.04 -1.65 14.20
N SER A 116 5.54 -0.64 14.92
CA SER A 116 4.98 0.70 14.90
C SER A 116 5.49 1.49 13.70
N TRP A 117 4.74 2.50 13.30
CA TRP A 117 5.04 3.40 12.20
C TRP A 117 4.99 4.86 12.66
N THR A 118 5.56 5.77 11.88
CA THR A 118 5.41 7.21 12.12
C THR A 118 4.02 7.67 11.73
N TYR A 119 3.61 8.84 12.26
CA TYR A 119 2.45 9.49 11.68
C TYR A 119 2.71 9.79 10.20
N PRO A 120 1.73 9.59 9.29
CA PRO A 120 1.92 9.86 7.88
C PRO A 120 2.23 11.34 7.61
N VAL A 121 3.33 11.59 6.92
CA VAL A 121 3.79 12.90 6.50
C VAL A 121 3.23 13.19 5.10
N HIS A 122 2.61 14.36 4.92
CA HIS A 122 2.07 14.79 3.64
C HIS A 122 3.20 15.07 2.64
N LEU A 123 3.14 14.48 1.46
CA LEU A 123 4.14 14.75 0.42
C LEU A 123 3.90 16.12 -0.21
N ASP A 124 4.97 16.86 -0.50
CA ASP A 124 4.87 18.20 -1.05
C ASP A 124 4.48 18.24 -2.54
N SER A 125 4.48 19.45 -3.11
CA SER A 125 4.08 19.73 -4.49
C SER A 125 4.97 19.09 -5.57
N THR A 126 6.06 18.43 -5.19
CA THR A 126 6.84 17.59 -6.10
C THR A 126 6.01 16.38 -6.55
N ILE A 127 5.13 15.88 -5.67
CA ILE A 127 4.32 14.67 -5.88
C ILE A 127 2.83 14.99 -5.82
N ASN A 128 2.39 15.73 -4.82
CA ASN A 128 0.99 16.08 -4.66
C ASN A 128 0.64 17.32 -5.49
N THR A 129 -0.64 17.49 -5.81
CA THR A 129 -1.11 18.62 -6.61
C THR A 129 -2.45 19.11 -6.08
N LYS A 130 -2.74 20.39 -6.30
CA LYS A 130 -3.98 21.01 -5.86
C LYS A 130 -5.17 20.74 -6.78
N THR A 131 -4.96 20.07 -7.92
CA THR A 131 -5.96 19.96 -9.00
C THR A 131 -6.31 18.53 -9.38
N ALA A 132 -5.74 17.53 -8.71
CA ALA A 132 -5.94 16.11 -9.03
C ALA A 132 -5.63 15.24 -7.81
N GLY A 133 -6.32 14.09 -7.70
CA GLY A 133 -6.08 13.10 -6.64
C GLY A 133 -5.04 12.08 -7.05
N ASN A 134 -4.27 11.58 -6.09
CA ASN A 134 -3.26 10.54 -6.29
C ASN A 134 -3.66 9.25 -5.57
N TYR A 135 -3.51 8.10 -6.23
CA TYR A 135 -4.03 6.79 -5.81
C TYR A 135 -3.07 5.65 -6.18
N PHE A 136 -3.31 4.47 -5.60
CA PHE A 136 -2.60 3.23 -5.94
C PHE A 136 -1.06 3.34 -5.88
N PRO A 137 -0.48 3.79 -4.75
CA PRO A 137 0.97 3.93 -4.65
C PRO A 137 1.66 2.57 -4.76
N ARG A 138 2.74 2.48 -5.54
CA ARG A 138 3.59 1.28 -5.69
C ARG A 138 5.06 1.66 -5.74
N ILE A 139 5.90 0.86 -5.07
CA ILE A 139 7.37 0.99 -5.18
C ILE A 139 7.88 -0.13 -6.08
N SER A 140 8.84 0.19 -6.95
CA SER A 140 9.50 -0.82 -7.78
C SER A 140 10.20 -1.89 -6.92
N PRO A 141 10.37 -3.13 -7.43
CA PRO A 141 11.04 -4.20 -6.69
C PRO A 141 12.47 -3.86 -6.24
N ASN A 142 13.17 -3.00 -6.99
CA ASN A 142 14.51 -2.51 -6.64
C ASN A 142 14.49 -1.24 -5.75
N GLY A 143 13.33 -0.69 -5.43
CA GLY A 143 13.18 0.45 -4.53
C GLY A 143 13.49 1.83 -5.14
N GLU A 144 13.79 1.91 -6.44
CA GLU A 144 14.28 3.14 -7.08
C GLU A 144 13.17 4.06 -7.63
N VAL A 145 11.98 3.50 -7.88
CA VAL A 145 10.87 4.19 -8.54
C VAL A 145 9.60 4.09 -7.72
N PHE A 146 8.92 5.22 -7.54
CA PHE A 146 7.59 5.33 -6.98
C PHE A 146 6.59 5.59 -8.10
N PHE A 147 5.60 4.70 -8.25
CA PHE A 147 4.48 4.81 -9.17
C PHE A 147 3.19 5.18 -8.44
N PHE A 148 2.33 5.97 -9.08
CA PHE A 148 0.99 6.26 -8.60
C PHE A 148 0.08 6.65 -9.77
N SER A 149 -1.22 6.42 -9.63
CA SER A 149 -2.22 6.94 -10.57
C SER A 149 -2.65 8.33 -10.14
N ARG A 150 -2.83 9.25 -11.09
CA ARG A 150 -3.35 10.58 -10.81
C ARG A 150 -4.62 10.83 -11.61
N GLN A 151 -5.68 11.18 -10.90
CA GLN A 151 -7.00 11.44 -11.47
C GLN A 151 -7.32 12.94 -11.45
N ASP A 152 -7.59 13.51 -12.63
CA ASP A 152 -7.96 14.92 -12.79
C ASP A 152 -9.46 15.19 -12.51
N SER A 153 -9.88 16.45 -12.59
CA SER A 153 -11.26 16.89 -12.40
C SER A 153 -12.27 16.37 -13.45
N THR A 154 -11.78 15.75 -14.53
CA THR A 154 -12.61 15.10 -15.55
C THR A 154 -12.70 13.59 -15.34
N ASN A 155 -12.22 13.08 -14.20
CA ASN A 155 -12.11 11.67 -13.85
C ASN A 155 -11.17 10.86 -14.76
N ARG A 156 -10.33 11.51 -15.58
CA ARG A 156 -9.29 10.81 -16.34
C ARG A 156 -8.13 10.49 -15.41
N SER A 157 -7.62 9.27 -15.51
CA SER A 157 -6.55 8.76 -14.65
C SER A 157 -5.40 8.25 -15.49
N ASP A 158 -4.21 8.80 -15.25
CA ASP A 158 -2.96 8.37 -15.89
C ASP A 158 -1.98 7.83 -14.83
N ILE A 159 -1.02 7.02 -15.26
CA ILE A 159 0.02 6.45 -14.40
C ILE A 159 1.26 7.33 -14.45
N TYR A 160 1.72 7.77 -13.29
CA TYR A 160 2.92 8.58 -13.09
C TYR A 160 3.99 7.79 -12.37
N TRP A 161 5.25 8.20 -12.55
CA TRP A 161 6.37 7.66 -11.82
C TRP A 161 7.39 8.75 -11.49
N ILE A 162 8.12 8.56 -10.39
CA ILE A 162 9.18 9.45 -9.93
C ILE A 162 10.25 8.65 -9.20
N SER A 163 11.50 9.13 -9.20
CA SER A 163 12.55 8.48 -8.40
C SER A 163 12.25 8.57 -6.91
N THR A 164 12.44 7.48 -6.15
CA THR A 164 12.26 7.46 -4.69
C THR A 164 13.23 8.34 -3.93
N LYS A 165 14.30 8.84 -4.58
CA LYS A 165 15.23 9.82 -3.98
C LYS A 165 14.52 11.07 -3.46
N VAL A 166 13.42 11.49 -4.08
CA VAL A 166 12.63 12.64 -3.61
C VAL A 166 12.01 12.41 -2.23
N LEU A 167 11.96 11.16 -1.75
CA LEU A 167 11.39 10.78 -0.46
C LEU A 167 12.42 10.86 0.68
N GLU A 168 13.73 10.93 0.38
CA GLU A 168 14.79 10.90 1.40
C GLU A 168 14.70 12.07 2.36
N LYS A 169 14.25 13.24 1.90
CA LYS A 169 14.06 14.43 2.73
C LYS A 169 13.10 14.21 3.91
N TYR A 170 12.11 13.33 3.75
CA TYR A 170 11.12 13.06 4.82
C TYR A 170 11.64 12.10 5.89
N LYS A 171 12.78 11.40 5.67
CA LYS A 171 13.38 10.53 6.70
C LYS A 171 13.82 11.30 7.94
N ASN A 172 14.15 12.58 7.77
CA ASN A 172 14.68 13.45 8.82
C ASN A 172 13.59 14.26 9.55
N GLU A 173 12.32 14.10 9.17
CA GLU A 173 11.19 14.81 9.81
C GLU A 173 10.61 14.05 11.02
N LEU A 174 11.41 13.16 11.62
CA LEU A 174 10.98 12.15 12.61
C LEU A 174 11.62 12.31 13.98
#